data_AF-A0A1Q9S854-F1
#
_entry.id   AF-A0A1Q9S854-F1
#
_cell.length_a   1.000
_cell.length_b   1.000
_cell.length_c   1.000
_cell.angle_alpha   90.00
_cell.angle_beta   90.00
_cell.angle_gamma   90.00
#
_symmetry.space_group_name_H-M   'P 1'
#
loop_
_entity.id
_entity.type
_entity.pdbx_description
1 polymer ?
#
loop_
_entity_poly.entity_id
_entity_poly.type
_entity_poly.pdbx_seq_one_letter_code
_entity_poly.pdbx_strand_id
1 'polypeptide(L)'
;MRLLHVHVATPPREGWQPGGTAPLHLTVSNDGSTEVALTGISSPRAARVVHEATGGPTEVIRIPVEPGDTVSLQENDTDRLALEGLAERLLGGLTMPVTFTLDTGESVTLAVPAQISDEPAR
;
A
#
# COMPACT_ATOMS: atom_id res chain seq x y z
N MET A 1 -7.02 1.60 -15.16
CA MET A 1 -6.93 1.05 -13.79
C MET A 1 -7.38 2.09 -12.78
N ARG A 2 -7.96 1.67 -11.65
CA ARG A 2 -8.33 2.55 -10.54
C ARG A 2 -7.75 2.02 -9.23
N LEU A 3 -7.36 2.95 -8.36
CA LEU A 3 -6.92 2.68 -6.99
C LEU A 3 -8.02 3.17 -6.04
N LEU A 4 -8.51 2.27 -5.20
CA LEU A 4 -9.65 2.48 -4.30
C LEU A 4 -9.26 2.09 -2.88
N HIS A 5 -9.97 2.65 -1.89
CA HIS A 5 -9.75 2.37 -0.45
C HIS A 5 -8.27 2.44 -0.01
N VAL A 6 -7.49 3.33 -0.63
CA VAL A 6 -6.06 3.45 -0.38
C VAL A 6 -5.83 4.17 0.94
N HIS A 7 -5.23 3.49 1.90
CA HIS A 7 -4.90 4.07 3.20
C HIS A 7 -3.73 3.37 3.87
N VAL A 8 -3.07 4.06 4.79
CA VAL A 8 -2.07 3.48 5.68
C VAL A 8 -2.72 3.20 7.03
N ALA A 9 -2.70 1.95 7.49
CA ALA A 9 -3.20 1.63 8.82
C ALA A 9 -2.27 2.19 9.88
N THR A 10 -2.82 2.76 10.95
CA THR A 10 -2.04 3.33 12.05
C THR A 10 -2.64 2.98 13.40
N PRO A 11 -1.80 2.66 14.41
CA PRO A 11 -2.29 2.47 15.76
C PRO A 11 -2.79 3.81 16.34
N PRO A 12 -3.87 3.79 17.15
CA PRO A 12 -4.64 4.98 17.51
C PRO A 12 -3.83 6.09 18.18
N ARG A 13 -3.09 5.78 19.26
CA ARG A 13 -2.47 6.81 20.12
C ARG A 13 -1.04 7.12 19.72
N GLU A 14 -0.26 6.07 19.56
CA GLU A 14 1.18 6.22 19.38
C GLU A 14 1.52 6.62 17.95
N GLY A 15 0.68 6.21 17.00
CA GLY A 15 1.03 6.22 15.59
C GLY A 15 2.27 5.37 15.32
N TRP A 16 2.79 5.44 14.10
CA TRP A 16 4.07 4.82 13.77
C TRP A 16 5.21 5.78 14.07
N GLN A 17 6.26 5.28 14.71
CA GLN A 17 7.48 6.04 14.96
C GLN A 17 8.40 6.03 13.73
N PRO A 18 9.36 6.98 13.62
CA PRO A 18 10.43 6.87 12.64
C PRO A 18 11.14 5.51 12.72
N GLY A 19 11.45 4.93 11.55
CA GLY A 19 11.98 3.58 11.40
C GLY A 19 10.91 2.47 11.47
N GLY A 20 9.67 2.80 11.83
CA GLY A 20 8.58 1.83 11.95
C GLY A 20 8.10 1.28 10.61
N THR A 21 7.24 0.26 10.69
CA THR A 21 6.62 -0.42 9.55
C THR A 21 5.12 -0.21 9.59
N ALA A 22 4.55 0.44 8.57
CA ALA A 22 3.13 0.74 8.52
C ALA A 22 2.40 -0.06 7.42
N PRO A 23 1.30 -0.76 7.71
CA PRO A 23 0.53 -1.47 6.69
C PRO A 23 -0.07 -0.48 5.69
N LEU A 24 0.07 -0.78 4.40
CA LEU A 24 -0.58 -0.07 3.30
C LEU A 24 -1.70 -0.94 2.75
N HIS A 25 -2.92 -0.43 2.80
CA HIS A 25 -4.10 -1.08 2.28
C HIS A 25 -4.55 -0.41 1.00
N LEU A 26 -4.99 -1.21 0.04
CA LEU A 26 -5.54 -0.72 -1.21
C LEU A 26 -6.42 -1.76 -1.89
N THR A 27 -7.26 -1.28 -2.80
CA THR A 27 -8.00 -2.10 -3.75
C THR A 27 -7.64 -1.60 -5.15
N VAL A 28 -7.26 -2.51 -6.03
CA VAL A 28 -6.99 -2.23 -7.46
C VAL A 28 -8.14 -2.79 -8.28
N SER A 29 -8.74 -1.98 -9.14
CA SER A 29 -9.70 -2.46 -10.14
C SER A 29 -9.24 -2.17 -11.57
N ASN A 30 -9.49 -3.11 -12.47
CA ASN A 30 -9.16 -2.95 -13.88
C ASN A 30 -10.43 -2.95 -14.74
N ASP A 31 -11.00 -1.77 -14.96
CA ASP A 31 -12.16 -1.58 -15.86
C ASP A 31 -11.76 -1.56 -17.36
N GLY A 32 -10.51 -1.90 -17.69
CA GLY A 32 -9.98 -1.93 -19.05
C GLY A 32 -10.31 -3.22 -19.82
N SER A 33 -9.71 -3.36 -21.00
CA SER A 33 -9.89 -4.54 -21.87
C SER A 33 -8.67 -5.46 -21.95
N THR A 34 -7.59 -5.13 -21.25
CA THR A 34 -6.34 -5.91 -21.20
C THR A 34 -5.86 -6.02 -19.74
N GLU A 35 -5.16 -7.12 -19.41
CA GLU A 35 -4.49 -7.25 -18.11
C GLU A 35 -3.57 -6.03 -17.88
N VAL A 36 -3.54 -5.56 -16.63
CA VAL A 36 -2.60 -4.54 -16.16
C VAL A 36 -2.03 -5.00 -14.84
N ALA A 37 -0.72 -4.83 -14.64
CA ALA A 37 -0.08 -5.12 -13.36
C ALA A 37 0.39 -3.84 -12.64
N LEU A 38 0.12 -3.77 -11.32
CA LEU A 38 0.82 -2.85 -10.44
C LEU A 38 2.22 -3.43 -10.14
N THR A 39 3.26 -2.72 -10.57
CA THR A 39 4.65 -3.20 -10.55
C THR A 39 5.56 -2.44 -9.59
N GLY A 40 5.10 -1.31 -9.06
CA GLY A 40 5.89 -0.52 -8.13
C GLY A 40 5.02 0.30 -7.19
N ILE A 41 5.50 0.41 -5.96
CA ILE A 41 4.94 1.31 -4.95
C ILE A 41 6.12 1.95 -4.23
N SER A 42 6.09 3.26 -4.06
CA SER A 42 7.14 3.99 -3.35
C SER A 42 6.57 5.20 -2.61
N SER A 43 7.27 5.62 -1.57
CA SER A 43 6.98 6.87 -0.87
C SER A 43 8.30 7.54 -0.48
N PRO A 44 8.45 8.86 -0.60
CA PRO A 44 9.61 9.56 -0.05
C PRO A 44 9.63 9.53 1.49
N ARG A 45 8.55 9.06 2.15
CA ARG A 45 8.43 8.96 3.60
C ARG A 45 8.66 7.55 4.15
N ALA A 46 9.03 6.60 3.31
CA ALA A 46 9.40 5.24 3.71
C ALA A 46 10.69 4.84 3.01
N ALA A 47 11.51 4.00 3.65
CA ALA A 47 12.74 3.49 3.05
C ALA A 47 12.44 2.53 1.88
N ARG A 48 11.38 1.73 2.02
CA ARG A 48 10.94 0.77 1.00
C ARG A 48 9.47 0.37 1.20
N VAL A 49 8.93 -0.29 0.18
CA VAL A 49 7.64 -1.00 0.26
C VAL A 49 7.91 -2.48 0.09
N VAL A 50 7.34 -3.28 0.99
CA VAL A 50 7.44 -4.73 0.99
C VAL A 50 6.06 -5.32 0.72
N HIS A 51 6.03 -6.32 -0.16
CA HIS A 51 4.89 -7.20 -0.40
C HIS A 51 5.08 -8.47 0.43
N GLU A 52 4.22 -8.64 1.43
CA GLU A 52 4.21 -9.79 2.32
C GLU A 52 3.17 -10.79 1.80
N ALA A 53 3.63 -11.85 1.15
CA ALA A 53 2.79 -12.93 0.63
C ALA A 53 3.23 -14.29 1.19
N THR A 54 2.52 -15.37 0.84
CA THR A 54 2.78 -16.75 1.31
C THR A 54 4.21 -17.24 1.07
N GLY A 55 4.93 -16.68 0.09
CA GLY A 55 6.34 -16.98 -0.20
C GLY A 55 7.36 -16.23 0.69
N GLY A 56 6.90 -15.36 1.58
CA GLY A 56 7.73 -14.45 2.37
C GLY A 56 7.72 -13.01 1.84
N PRO A 57 8.30 -12.08 2.60
CA PRO A 57 8.39 -10.68 2.22
C PRO A 57 9.31 -10.48 1.01
N THR A 58 8.89 -9.66 0.06
CA THR A 58 9.67 -9.27 -1.12
C THR A 58 9.49 -7.79 -1.45
N GLU A 59 10.53 -7.14 -1.98
CA GLU A 59 10.43 -5.77 -2.53
C GLU A 59 9.95 -5.76 -3.99
N VAL A 60 9.90 -6.94 -4.63
CA VAL A 60 9.42 -7.10 -5.99
C VAL A 60 7.89 -7.13 -5.97
N ILE A 61 7.28 -6.00 -6.29
CA ILE A 61 5.82 -5.86 -6.37
C ILE A 61 5.35 -6.27 -7.76
N ARG A 62 4.43 -7.23 -7.83
CA ARG A 62 3.70 -7.55 -9.06
C ARG A 62 2.31 -8.05 -8.73
N ILE A 63 1.32 -7.18 -8.89
CA ILE A 63 -0.10 -7.49 -8.65
C ILE A 63 -0.81 -7.39 -10.00
N PRO A 64 -1.00 -8.52 -10.72
CA PRO A 64 -1.76 -8.54 -11.96
C PRO A 64 -3.26 -8.39 -11.67
N VAL A 65 -3.96 -7.66 -12.53
CA VAL A 65 -5.42 -7.49 -12.46
C VAL A 65 -6.01 -7.69 -13.85
N GLU A 66 -6.77 -8.76 -14.01
CA GLU A 66 -7.45 -9.10 -15.26
C GLU A 66 -8.53 -8.07 -15.62
N PRO A 67 -8.92 -7.96 -16.90
CA PRO A 67 -10.05 -7.11 -17.32
C PRO A 67 -11.35 -7.45 -16.58
N GLY A 68 -11.95 -6.45 -15.94
CA GLY A 68 -13.18 -6.58 -15.17
C GLY A 68 -12.98 -7.06 -13.72
N ASP A 69 -11.75 -7.39 -13.32
CA ASP A 69 -11.45 -7.91 -11.99
C ASP A 69 -11.03 -6.83 -11.00
N THR A 70 -11.04 -7.22 -9.72
CA THR A 70 -10.62 -6.40 -8.59
C THR A 70 -9.78 -7.24 -7.63
N VAL A 71 -8.61 -6.71 -7.27
CA VAL A 71 -7.72 -7.28 -6.25
C VAL A 71 -7.73 -6.38 -5.03
N SER A 72 -7.93 -6.96 -3.86
CA SER A 72 -7.97 -6.26 -2.58
C SER A 72 -6.83 -6.76 -1.70
N LEU A 73 -6.07 -5.82 -1.12
CA LEU A 73 -4.98 -6.09 -0.18
C LEU A 73 -5.30 -5.33 1.11
N GLN A 74 -5.95 -6.02 2.05
CA GLN A 74 -6.47 -5.44 3.29
C GLN A 74 -5.94 -6.19 4.53
N GLU A 75 -6.26 -5.67 5.70
CA GLU A 75 -5.70 -6.04 7.00
C GLU A 75 -5.80 -7.55 7.36
N ASN A 76 -6.80 -8.25 6.80
CA ASN A 76 -7.07 -9.67 7.09
C ASN A 76 -6.50 -10.64 6.04
N ASP A 77 -5.85 -10.12 5.00
CA ASP A 77 -5.33 -10.94 3.93
C ASP A 77 -3.93 -11.46 4.29
N THR A 78 -3.64 -12.69 3.88
CA THR A 78 -2.28 -13.23 3.93
C THR A 78 -1.34 -12.51 2.96
N ASP A 79 -1.91 -11.75 2.05
CA ASP A 79 -1.24 -10.92 1.06
C ASP A 79 -1.43 -9.43 1.45
N ARG A 80 -0.34 -8.75 1.83
CA ARG A 80 -0.40 -7.36 2.30
C ARG A 80 0.83 -6.56 1.88
N LEU A 81 0.70 -5.25 1.95
CA LEU A 81 1.78 -4.30 1.67
C LEU A 81 2.20 -3.59 2.95
N ALA A 82 3.49 -3.34 3.09
CA ALA A 82 4.08 -2.67 4.25
C ALA A 82 5.05 -1.57 3.79
N LEU A 83 4.87 -0.37 4.35
CA LEU A 83 5.79 0.75 4.24
C LEU A 83 6.82 0.64 5.36
N GLU A 84 8.03 0.20 5.05
CA GLU A 84 9.07 -0.01 6.05
C GLU A 84 10.02 1.19 6.16
N GLY A 85 10.53 1.42 7.37
CA GLY A 85 11.54 2.43 7.61
C GLY A 85 10.98 3.84 7.41
N LEU A 86 9.86 4.16 8.07
CA LEU A 86 9.27 5.49 7.98
C LEU A 86 10.27 6.59 8.34
N ALA A 87 10.37 7.62 7.52
CA ALA A 87 11.31 8.72 7.74
C ALA A 87 10.90 9.60 8.94
N GLU A 88 9.60 9.72 9.19
CA GLU A 88 9.00 10.58 10.20
C GLU A 88 7.85 9.84 10.92
N ARG A 89 7.42 10.40 12.04
CA ARG A 89 6.26 9.87 12.77
C ARG A 89 4.99 10.01 11.93
N LEU A 90 4.20 8.94 11.84
CA LEU A 90 2.90 8.92 11.17
C LEU A 90 1.76 8.78 12.17
N LEU A 91 0.92 9.80 12.26
CA LEU A 91 -0.27 9.83 13.10
C LEU A 91 -1.54 9.62 12.26
N GLY A 92 -2.58 9.06 12.88
CA GLY A 92 -3.92 9.01 12.32
C GLY A 92 -4.41 10.39 11.88
N GLY A 93 -5.02 10.45 10.70
CA GLY A 93 -5.53 11.68 10.07
C GLY A 93 -4.48 12.45 9.26
N LEU A 94 -3.19 12.10 9.33
CA LEU A 94 -2.17 12.65 8.42
C LEU A 94 -2.22 11.96 7.06
N THR A 95 -1.66 12.60 6.04
CA THR A 95 -1.48 12.01 4.71
C THR A 95 -0.01 11.85 4.36
N MET A 96 0.32 10.85 3.54
CA MET A 96 1.64 10.71 2.92
C MET A 96 1.53 10.51 1.41
N PRO A 97 2.47 11.07 0.62
CA PRO A 97 2.52 10.81 -0.81
C PRO A 97 2.96 9.36 -1.05
N VAL A 98 2.21 8.61 -1.85
CA VAL A 98 2.56 7.27 -2.32
C VAL A 98 2.41 7.23 -3.83
N THR A 99 3.47 6.81 -4.52
CA THR A 99 3.50 6.66 -5.97
C THR A 99 3.33 5.19 -6.33
N PHE A 100 2.37 4.92 -7.20
CA PHE A 100 2.04 3.61 -7.74
C PHE A 100 2.42 3.57 -9.21
N THR A 101 3.12 2.53 -9.64
CA THR A 101 3.64 2.37 -11.01
C THR A 101 3.06 1.12 -11.67
N LEU A 102 2.63 1.29 -12.91
CA LEU A 102 2.09 0.23 -13.75
C LEU A 102 3.16 -0.39 -14.64
N ASP A 103 2.92 -1.62 -15.10
CA ASP A 103 3.72 -2.29 -16.12
C ASP A 103 3.78 -1.52 -17.45
N THR A 104 2.80 -0.67 -17.74
CA THR A 104 2.81 0.28 -18.87
C THR A 104 3.86 1.39 -18.72
N GLY A 105 4.46 1.56 -17.54
CA GLY A 105 5.35 2.67 -17.19
C GLY A 105 4.62 3.92 -16.71
N GLU A 106 3.28 3.92 -16.68
CA GLU A 106 2.50 4.99 -16.08
C GLU A 106 2.62 4.97 -14.55
N SER A 107 2.70 6.15 -13.94
CA SER A 107 2.71 6.30 -12.49
C SER A 107 1.66 7.31 -12.01
N VAL A 108 1.04 7.01 -10.86
CA VAL A 108 0.11 7.89 -10.18
C VAL A 108 0.57 8.11 -8.74
N THR A 109 0.62 9.37 -8.31
CA THR A 109 0.93 9.73 -6.92
C THR A 109 -0.35 10.16 -6.20
N LEU A 110 -0.65 9.50 -5.09
CA LEU A 110 -1.80 9.80 -4.24
C LEU A 110 -1.33 10.36 -2.90
N ALA A 111 -2.09 11.31 -2.35
CA ALA A 111 -1.97 11.68 -0.94
C ALA A 111 -2.78 10.68 -0.10
N VAL A 112 -2.11 9.62 0.35
CA VAL A 112 -2.73 8.50 1.05
C VAL A 112 -2.95 8.84 2.52
N PRO A 113 -4.19 8.80 3.04
CA PRO A 113 -4.47 9.06 4.45
C PRO A 113 -4.00 7.90 5.34
N ALA A 114 -3.49 8.25 6.52
CA ALA A 114 -3.28 7.32 7.61
C ALA A 114 -4.59 7.21 8.41
N GLN A 115 -5.18 6.01 8.42
CA GLN A 115 -6.42 5.73 9.12
C GLN A 115 -6.16 4.90 10.36
N ILE A 116 -6.80 5.29 11.46
CA ILE A 116 -6.74 4.52 12.69
C ILE A 116 -7.40 3.17 12.43
N SER A 117 -6.63 2.09 12.58
CA SER A 117 -7.19 0.74 12.61
C SER A 117 -7.79 0.47 13.98
N ASP A 118 -8.90 -0.27 14.00
CA ASP A 118 -9.51 -0.77 15.24
C ASP A 118 -8.68 -1.90 15.88
N GLU A 119 -7.70 -2.48 15.16
CA GLU A 119 -6.79 -3.50 15.67
C GLU A 119 -5.51 -2.93 16.33
N PRO A 120 -4.99 -3.61 17.36
CA PRO A 120 -3.72 -3.23 17.98
C PRO A 120 -2.54 -3.47 17.03
N ALA A 121 -1.56 -2.55 17.03
CA ALA A 121 -0.29 -2.79 16.35
C ALA A 121 0.36 -4.08 16.87
N ARG A 122 0.67 -5.01 15.97
CA ARG A 122 1.40 -6.25 16.28
C ARG A 122 2.90 -6.06 16.19
#